data_AF-A0A0K1T461-F1
#
_entry.id   AF-A0A0K1T461-F1
#
_cell.length_a   1.000
_cell.length_b   1.000
_cell.length_c   1.000
_cell.angle_alpha   90.00
_cell.angle_beta   90.00
_cell.angle_gamma   90.00
#
_symmetry.space_group_name_H-M   'P 1'
#
loop_
_entity.id
_entity.type
_entity.pdbx_description
1 polymer ?
#
loop_
_entity_poly.entity_id
_entity_poly.type
_entity_poly.pdbx_seq_one_letter_code
_entity_poly.pdbx_strand_id
1 'polypeptide(L)'
;MSIPKKFYQLQDLILLRTSLEKVKLHVDERKDKTVYQWVNKELTEFQRKYDKIGCKEQGDEIIRGIREERWELIKINVDSCLKFLKEEIEKIYREMADSNVNV
;
A
#
# COMPACT_ATOMS: atom_id res chain seq x y z
N MET A 1 -19.73 7.41 9.21
CA MET A 1 -18.97 6.27 9.79
C MET A 1 -18.48 6.68 11.17
N SER A 2 -18.54 5.82 12.19
CA SER A 2 -18.12 6.22 13.55
C SER A 2 -16.60 6.45 13.66
N ILE A 3 -16.17 7.31 14.57
CA ILE A 3 -14.74 7.63 14.81
C ILE A 3 -13.89 6.36 15.03
N PRO A 4 -14.31 5.36 15.82
CA PRO A 4 -13.55 4.11 15.98
C PRO A 4 -13.33 3.36 14.67
N LYS A 5 -14.33 3.32 13.77
CA LYS A 5 -14.19 2.66 12.46
C LYS A 5 -13.16 3.36 11.58
N LYS A 6 -13.17 4.70 11.56
CA LYS A 6 -12.17 5.49 10.83
C LYS A 6 -10.76 5.28 11.37
N PHE A 7 -10.62 5.18 12.69
CA PHE A 7 -9.33 4.90 13.33
C PHE A 7 -8.76 3.53 12.91
N TYR A 8 -9.57 2.46 12.92
CA TYR A 8 -9.12 1.15 12.45
C TYR A 8 -8.78 1.14 10.96
N GLN A 9 -9.57 1.82 10.13
CA GLN A 9 -9.28 1.98 8.70
C GLN A 9 -7.95 2.69 8.48
N LEU A 10 -7.67 3.75 9.25
CA LEU A 10 -6.42 4.48 9.19
C LEU A 10 -5.22 3.58 9.57
N GLN A 11 -5.34 2.80 10.64
CA GLN A 11 -4.29 1.84 11.04
C GLN A 11 -4.02 0.82 9.93
N ASP A 12 -5.07 0.25 9.33
CA ASP A 12 -4.96 -0.68 8.21
C ASP A 12 -4.21 -0.06 7.02
N LEU A 13 -4.55 1.17 6.63
CA LEU A 13 -3.88 1.87 5.53
C LEU A 13 -2.40 2.17 5.83
N ILE A 14 -2.07 2.54 7.07
CA ILE A 14 -0.68 2.77 7.50
C ILE A 14 0.13 1.48 7.41
N LEU A 15 -0.43 0.34 7.83
CA LEU A 15 0.25 -0.96 7.73
C LEU A 15 0.52 -1.34 6.28
N LEU A 16 -0.48 -1.19 5.39
CA LEU A 16 -0.33 -1.45 3.96
C LEU A 16 0.74 -0.54 3.33
N ARG A 17 0.73 0.76 3.67
CA ARG A 17 1.73 1.73 3.22
C ARG A 17 3.13 1.33 3.66
N THR A 18 3.28 0.89 4.92
CA THR A 18 4.57 0.46 5.48
C THR A 18 5.13 -0.74 4.73
N SER A 19 4.31 -1.76 4.43
CA SER A 19 4.76 -2.92 3.65
C SER A 19 5.21 -2.53 2.23
N LEU A 20 4.51 -1.61 1.57
CA LEU A 20 4.90 -1.08 0.27
C LEU A 20 6.22 -0.30 0.33
N GLU A 21 6.44 0.51 1.37
CA GLU A 21 7.72 1.23 1.57
C GLU A 21 8.90 0.28 1.74
N LYS A 22 8.72 -0.80 2.52
CA LYS A 22 9.77 -1.83 2.64
C LYS A 22 10.06 -2.50 1.31
N VAL A 23 9.03 -2.81 0.51
CA VAL A 23 9.23 -3.38 -0.83
C VAL A 23 10.00 -2.42 -1.71
N LYS A 24 9.66 -1.14 -1.71
CA LYS A 24 10.39 -0.12 -2.45
C LYS A 24 11.87 -0.12 -2.09
N LEU A 25 12.19 -0.07 -0.80
CA LEU A 25 13.58 -0.12 -0.32
C LEU A 25 14.28 -1.41 -0.75
N HIS A 26 13.62 -2.56 -0.59
CA HIS A 26 14.21 -3.86 -0.88
C HIS A 26 14.50 -4.06 -2.37
N VAL A 27 13.59 -3.62 -3.23
CA VAL A 27 13.72 -3.68 -4.70
C VAL A 27 14.80 -2.69 -5.19
N ASP A 28 14.96 -1.55 -4.53
CA ASP A 28 16.00 -0.57 -4.89
C ASP A 28 17.40 -1.03 -4.49
N GLU A 29 17.54 -1.72 -3.35
CA GLU A 29 18.84 -2.17 -2.83
C GLU A 29 19.34 -3.50 -3.42
N ARG A 30 18.43 -4.38 -3.87
CA ARG A 30 18.77 -5.75 -4.30
C ARG A 30 18.18 -6.06 -5.67
N LYS A 31 19.05 -6.40 -6.63
CA LYS A 31 18.68 -6.90 -7.96
C LYS A 31 18.89 -8.41 -8.09
N ASP A 32 18.55 -9.16 -7.04
CA ASP A 32 18.67 -10.62 -6.99
C ASP A 32 17.28 -11.29 -7.13
N LYS A 33 17.21 -12.48 -7.72
CA LYS A 33 15.97 -13.25 -7.92
C LYS A 33 15.24 -13.56 -6.60
N THR A 34 15.97 -13.66 -5.49
CA THR A 34 15.40 -13.90 -4.16
C THR A 34 14.45 -12.79 -3.69
N VAL A 35 14.56 -11.60 -4.28
CA VAL A 35 13.71 -10.43 -3.97
C VAL A 35 12.25 -10.71 -4.26
N TYR A 36 11.91 -11.39 -5.36
CA TYR A 36 10.51 -11.59 -5.75
C TYR A 36 9.74 -12.48 -4.75
N GLN A 37 10.38 -13.53 -4.23
CA GLN A 37 9.77 -14.39 -3.21
C GLN A 37 9.54 -13.63 -1.90
N TRP A 38 10.49 -12.76 -1.53
CA TRP A 38 10.37 -11.92 -0.35
C TRP A 38 9.26 -10.87 -0.52
N VAL A 39 9.23 -10.17 -1.65
CA VAL A 39 8.19 -9.18 -2.00
C VAL A 39 6.80 -9.83 -1.97
N ASN A 40 6.66 -11.04 -2.51
CA ASN A 40 5.39 -11.75 -2.49
C ASN A 40 4.92 -12.04 -1.05
N LYS A 41 5.83 -12.43 -0.16
CA LYS A 41 5.50 -12.67 1.25
C LYS A 41 5.11 -11.37 1.96
N GLU A 42 5.90 -10.31 1.81
CA GLU A 42 5.66 -9.01 2.45
C GLU A 42 4.32 -8.40 1.99
N LEU A 43 3.94 -8.57 0.72
CA LEU A 43 2.71 -8.01 0.16
C LEU A 43 1.47 -8.91 0.29
N THR A 44 1.51 -10.00 1.05
CA THR A 44 0.37 -10.93 1.18
C THR A 44 -0.93 -10.22 1.57
N GLU A 45 -0.89 -9.34 2.58
CA GLU A 45 -2.08 -8.60 3.03
C GLU A 45 -2.48 -7.50 2.06
N PHE A 46 -1.50 -6.85 1.41
CA PHE A 46 -1.79 -5.89 0.34
C PHE A 46 -2.53 -6.56 -0.82
N GLN A 47 -2.08 -7.73 -1.27
CA GLN A 47 -2.72 -8.53 -2.31
C GLN A 47 -4.17 -8.94 -1.97
N ARG A 48 -4.55 -8.96 -0.69
CA ARG A 48 -5.94 -9.26 -0.28
C ARG A 48 -6.84 -8.02 -0.26
N LYS A 49 -6.25 -6.82 -0.18
CA LYS A 49 -6.96 -5.57 0.11
C LYS A 49 -6.86 -4.51 -0.99
N TYR A 50 -5.92 -4.61 -1.93
CA TYR A 50 -5.60 -3.56 -2.91
C TYR A 50 -6.82 -3.06 -3.72
N ASP A 51 -7.74 -3.95 -4.11
CA ASP A 51 -8.98 -3.60 -4.82
C ASP A 51 -9.90 -2.70 -3.97
N LYS A 52 -9.94 -2.93 -2.65
CA LYS A 52 -10.81 -2.19 -1.72
C LYS A 52 -10.25 -0.80 -1.35
N ILE A 53 -8.96 -0.57 -1.57
CA ILE A 53 -8.27 0.67 -1.21
C ILE A 53 -8.00 1.57 -2.42
N GLY A 54 -8.59 1.26 -3.59
CA GLY A 54 -8.47 2.06 -4.80
C GLY A 54 -7.21 1.81 -5.62
N CYS A 55 -6.42 0.79 -5.28
CA CYS A 55 -5.17 0.45 -5.95
C CYS A 55 -5.30 -0.77 -6.89
N LYS A 56 -6.48 -1.01 -7.46
CA LYS A 56 -6.77 -2.23 -8.25
C LYS A 56 -5.74 -2.46 -9.36
N GLU A 57 -5.61 -1.49 -10.26
CA GLU A 57 -4.72 -1.57 -11.42
C GLU A 57 -3.26 -1.74 -10.99
N GLN A 58 -2.80 -0.93 -10.05
CA GLN A 58 -1.42 -1.00 -9.55
C GLN A 58 -1.14 -2.32 -8.82
N GLY A 59 -2.12 -2.85 -8.08
CA GLY A 59 -2.00 -4.13 -7.40
C GLY A 59 -1.90 -5.31 -8.38
N ASP A 60 -2.72 -5.31 -9.43
CA ASP A 60 -2.65 -6.32 -10.49
C ASP A 60 -1.27 -6.29 -11.19
N GLU A 61 -0.76 -5.08 -11.46
CA GLU A 61 0.55 -4.87 -12.07
C GLU A 61 1.72 -5.26 -11.15
N ILE A 62 1.62 -5.03 -9.84
CA ILE A 62 2.59 -5.54 -8.86
C ILE A 62 2.61 -7.07 -8.85
N ILE A 63 1.44 -7.71 -8.84
CA ILE A 63 1.33 -9.18 -8.87
C ILE A 63 1.92 -9.73 -10.17
N ARG A 64 1.67 -9.08 -11.31
CA ARG A 64 2.30 -9.43 -12.58
C ARG A 64 3.81 -9.28 -12.52
N GLY A 65 4.31 -8.18 -11.96
CA GLY A 65 5.74 -7.93 -11.79
C GLY A 65 6.44 -8.97 -10.92
N ILE A 66 5.76 -9.47 -9.87
CA ILE A 66 6.26 -10.56 -9.04
C ILE A 66 6.35 -11.87 -9.84
N ARG A 67 5.33 -12.20 -10.64
CA ARG A 67 5.28 -13.45 -11.42
C ARG A 67 6.27 -13.47 -12.59
N GLU A 68 6.43 -12.33 -13.25
CA GLU A 68 7.30 -12.17 -14.42
C GLU A 68 8.75 -11.82 -14.04
N GLU A 69 9.06 -11.71 -12.74
CA GLU A 69 10.38 -11.27 -12.24
C GLU A 69 10.78 -9.91 -12.84
N ARG A 70 9.86 -8.93 -12.87
CA ARG A 70 10.05 -7.60 -13.46
C ARG A 70 10.07 -6.51 -12.39
N TRP A 71 11.27 -6.19 -11.90
CA TRP A 71 11.47 -5.21 -10.84
C TRP A 71 10.99 -3.80 -11.19
N GLU A 72 11.16 -3.34 -12.45
CA GLU A 72 10.70 -1.99 -12.84
C GLU A 72 9.18 -1.86 -12.67
N LEU A 73 8.46 -2.94 -12.99
CA LEU A 73 7.01 -2.98 -12.92
C LEU A 73 6.51 -2.93 -11.48
N ILE A 74 7.18 -3.66 -10.58
CA ILE A 74 6.89 -3.60 -9.15
C ILE A 74 7.14 -2.18 -8.63
N LYS A 75 8.30 -1.60 -8.95
CA LYS A 75 8.70 -0.28 -8.44
C LYS A 75 7.74 0.82 -8.85
N ILE A 76 7.42 0.94 -10.14
CA ILE A 76 6.54 2.01 -10.66
C ILE A 76 5.16 1.94 -10.01
N ASN A 77 4.62 0.73 -9.86
CA ASN A 77 3.28 0.54 -9.30
C ASN A 77 3.25 0.66 -7.77
N VAL A 78 4.31 0.25 -7.07
CA VAL A 78 4.48 0.52 -5.64
C VAL A 78 4.51 2.03 -5.39
N ASP A 79 5.27 2.80 -6.17
CA ASP A 79 5.32 4.26 -6.05
C ASP A 79 3.96 4.91 -6.30
N SER A 80 3.19 4.40 -7.25
CA SER A 80 1.83 4.87 -7.52
C SER A 80 0.89 4.57 -6.35
N CYS A 81 0.88 3.32 -5.84
CA CYS A 81 0.11 2.94 -4.65
C CYS A 81 0.43 3.78 -3.41
N LEU A 82 1.71 4.10 -3.20
CA LEU A 82 2.15 4.91 -2.05
C LEU A 82 1.56 6.33 -2.10
N LYS A 83 1.40 6.91 -3.29
CA LYS A 83 0.74 8.22 -3.45
C LYS A 83 -0.74 8.14 -3.11
N PHE A 84 -1.45 7.14 -3.64
CA PHE A 84 -2.87 6.92 -3.32
C PHE A 84 -3.11 6.73 -1.82
N LEU A 85 -2.31 5.86 -1.18
CA LEU A 85 -2.42 5.62 0.26
C LEU A 85 -2.14 6.89 1.06
N LYS A 86 -1.17 7.71 0.65
CA LYS A 86 -0.90 8.99 1.32
C LYS A 86 -2.12 9.91 1.27
N GLU A 87 -2.73 10.07 0.10
CA GLU A 87 -3.91 10.94 -0.08
C GLU A 87 -5.11 10.45 0.74
N GLU A 88 -5.40 9.14 0.73
CA GLU A 88 -6.51 8.59 1.52
C GLU A 88 -6.25 8.65 3.03
N ILE A 89 -5.01 8.43 3.48
CA ILE A 89 -4.63 8.60 4.89
C ILE A 89 -4.85 10.06 5.32
N GLU A 90 -4.37 11.04 4.54
CA GLU A 90 -4.53 12.47 4.85
C GLU A 90 -6.00 12.87 4.90
N LYS A 91 -6.82 12.34 3.99
CA LYS A 91 -8.26 12.56 3.97
C LYS A 91 -8.94 12.03 5.24
N ILE A 92 -8.64 10.81 5.67
CA ILE A 92 -9.21 10.24 6.90
C ILE A 92 -8.78 11.07 8.12
N TYR A 93 -7.52 11.50 8.18
CA TYR A 93 -7.04 12.40 9.24
C TYR A 93 -7.84 13.71 9.31
N ARG A 94 -8.06 14.39 8.18
CA ARG A 94 -8.86 15.62 8.11
C ARG A 94 -10.29 15.38 8.56
N GLU A 95 -10.92 14.34 8.04
CA GLU A 95 -12.30 14.01 8.42
C GLU A 95 -12.44 13.69 9.92
N MET A 96 -11.44 13.06 10.54
CA MET A 96 -11.42 12.82 11.98
C MET A 96 -11.18 14.10 12.78
N ALA A 97 -10.29 14.99 12.31
CA ALA A 97 -10.06 16.29 12.94
C ALA A 97 -11.31 17.18 12.89
N ASP A 98 -11.96 17.30 11.74
CA ASP A 98 -13.18 18.12 11.57
C ASP A 98 -14.36 17.56 12.37
N SER A 99 -14.43 16.23 12.54
CA SER A 99 -15.44 15.59 13.40
C SER A 99 -15.25 15.91 14.89
N ASN A 100 -14.03 16.25 15.31
CA ASN A 100 -13.71 16.62 16.68
C ASN A 100 -13.89 18.12 16.97
N VAL A 101 -14.09 18.97 15.95
CA VAL A 101 -14.32 20.42 16.12
C VAL A 101 -15.79 20.76 16.38
N ASN A 102 -16.72 19.83 16.09
CA ASN A 102 -18.16 20.01 16.28
C ASN A 102 -18.72 19.32 17.56
N VAL A 103 -17.87 19.09 18.57
CA VAL A 103 -18.25 18.53 19.88
C VAL A 103 -17.98 19.56 20.97
#